data_AF-A0AAV4YWV7-F1
#
_entry.id   AF-A0AAV4YWV7-F1
#
_cell.length_a   1.000
_cell.length_b   1.000
_cell.length_c   1.000
_cell.angle_alpha   90.00
_cell.angle_beta   90.00
_cell.angle_gamma   90.00
#
_symmetry.space_group_name_H-M   'P 1'
#
loop_
_entity.id
_entity.type
_entity.pdbx_description
1 polymer ?
#
loop_
_entity_poly.entity_id
_entity_poly.type
_entity_poly.pdbx_seq_one_letter_code
_entity_poly.pdbx_strand_id
1 'polypeptide(L)'
;MRNPYQRKAASKQAPQIYNVQDIYKQFIETIVSQGHVFALYEDGWALCATPTGQRAFAIWQNKSLAKLLIKDNWANYQVEEISLKDFIEKVIPFLRQEATNVSMNLSPEGQNVLVAPEKLLLDLKNYLYQVYIQKPEFFKEMQIPLPRSIRLN
;
A
#
# COMPACT_ATOMS: atom_id res chain seq x y z
N MET A 1 39.54 32.67 -10.37
CA MET A 1 38.28 32.26 -11.03
C MET A 1 37.87 30.90 -10.48
N ARG A 2 36.66 30.78 -9.89
CA ARG A 2 36.12 29.53 -9.34
C ARG A 2 35.08 28.98 -10.33
N ASN A 3 35.20 27.70 -10.68
CA ASN A 3 34.23 26.98 -11.50
C ASN A 3 33.05 26.54 -10.60
N PRO A 4 31.83 27.10 -10.77
CA PRO A 4 30.68 26.80 -9.91
C PRO A 4 30.03 25.44 -10.19
N TYR A 5 30.55 24.66 -11.14
CA TYR A 5 30.00 23.34 -11.52
C TYR A 5 30.81 22.13 -11.02
N GLN A 6 31.63 22.29 -9.97
CA GLN A 6 32.06 21.11 -9.20
C GLN A 6 30.87 20.57 -8.40
N ARG A 7 29.97 19.85 -9.09
CA ARG A 7 29.14 18.85 -8.42
C ARG A 7 30.12 17.92 -7.71
N LYS A 8 30.12 17.94 -6.38
CA LYS A 8 30.54 16.77 -5.60
C LYS A 8 29.81 15.60 -6.26
N ALA A 9 30.55 14.64 -6.82
CA ALA A 9 29.96 13.42 -7.35
C ALA A 9 28.99 12.94 -6.27
N ALA A 10 27.69 12.93 -6.59
CA ALA A 10 26.69 12.38 -5.70
C ALA A 10 27.23 11.01 -5.32
N SER A 11 27.49 10.80 -4.04
CA SER A 11 27.89 9.51 -3.50
C SER A 11 26.97 8.50 -4.16
N LYS A 12 27.51 7.62 -5.01
CA LYS A 12 26.75 6.50 -5.55
C LYS A 12 26.37 5.68 -4.33
N GLN A 13 25.22 5.98 -3.73
CA GLN A 13 24.60 5.10 -2.77
C GLN A 13 24.42 3.80 -3.53
N ALA A 14 25.09 2.75 -3.06
CA ALA A 14 24.86 1.41 -3.57
C ALA A 14 23.34 1.17 -3.54
N PRO A 15 22.74 0.58 -4.59
CA PRO A 15 21.33 0.26 -4.55
C PRO A 15 21.10 -0.60 -3.32
N GLN A 16 20.36 -0.06 -2.36
CA GLN A 16 20.02 -0.78 -1.16
C GLN A 16 19.12 -1.92 -1.61
N ILE A 17 19.66 -3.14 -1.64
CA ILE A 17 18.92 -4.34 -2.04
C ILE A 17 17.96 -4.64 -0.90
N TYR A 18 16.83 -3.95 -0.89
CA TYR A 18 15.75 -4.27 0.02
C TYR A 18 15.09 -5.55 -0.48
N ASN A 19 14.98 -6.54 0.40
CA ASN A 19 14.23 -7.76 0.13
C ASN A 19 12.75 -7.40 -0.01
N VAL A 20 12.11 -7.80 -1.12
CA VAL A 20 10.69 -7.57 -1.38
C VAL A 20 9.81 -8.11 -0.25
N GLN A 21 10.21 -9.22 0.38
CA GLN A 21 9.50 -9.78 1.53
C GLN A 21 9.54 -8.86 2.75
N ASP A 22 10.67 -8.19 2.99
CA ASP A 22 10.82 -7.27 4.12
C ASP A 22 10.02 -5.98 3.87
N ILE A 23 10.04 -5.45 2.64
CA ILE A 23 9.19 -4.31 2.23
C ILE A 23 7.72 -4.63 2.45
N TYR A 24 7.28 -5.82 2.01
CA TYR A 24 5.90 -6.26 2.16
C TYR A 24 5.48 -6.40 3.62
N LYS A 25 6.35 -7.01 4.44
CA LYS A 25 6.11 -7.16 5.88
C LYS A 25 5.99 -5.79 6.55
N GLN A 26 6.93 -4.87 6.28
CA GLN A 26 6.90 -3.51 6.82
C GLN A 26 5.64 -2.75 6.38
N PHE A 27 5.17 -2.95 5.15
CA PHE A 27 3.92 -2.37 4.68
C PHE A 27 2.73 -2.81 5.53
N ILE A 28 2.58 -4.12 5.76
CA ILE A 28 1.50 -4.66 6.62
C ILE A 28 1.59 -4.08 8.04
N GLU A 29 2.77 -4.11 8.64
CA GLU A 29 2.97 -3.58 10.00
C GLU A 29 2.58 -2.10 10.08
N THR A 30 2.96 -1.32 9.07
CA THR A 30 2.68 0.12 9.00
C THR A 30 1.17 0.41 8.90
N ILE A 31 0.48 -0.22 7.94
CA ILE A 31 -0.94 0.06 7.70
C ILE A 31 -1.82 -0.43 8.86
N VAL A 32 -1.39 -1.51 9.53
CA VAL A 32 -2.08 -1.99 10.74
C VAL A 32 -1.87 -1.01 11.88
N SER A 33 -0.63 -0.61 12.15
CA SER A 33 -0.30 0.35 13.22
C SER A 33 -1.04 1.68 13.08
N GLN A 34 -1.15 2.22 11.86
CA GLN A 34 -1.84 3.50 11.61
C GLN A 34 -3.35 3.36 11.34
N GLY A 35 -3.84 2.14 11.10
CA GLY A 35 -5.26 1.86 10.91
C GLY A 35 -5.86 2.34 9.58
N HIS A 36 -5.06 2.65 8.56
CA HIS A 36 -5.53 3.06 7.24
C HIS A 36 -4.48 2.85 6.14
N VAL A 37 -4.93 2.92 4.88
CA VAL A 37 -4.08 3.04 3.68
C VAL A 37 -4.43 4.33 2.95
N PHE A 38 -3.51 4.85 2.16
CA PHE A 38 -3.78 5.93 1.23
C PHE A 38 -4.07 5.36 -0.16
N ALA A 39 -5.02 5.95 -0.85
CA ALA A 39 -5.32 5.69 -2.25
C ALA A 39 -5.57 7.02 -2.98
N LEU A 40 -5.70 6.95 -4.30
CA LEU A 40 -6.00 8.11 -5.12
C LEU A 40 -7.44 8.02 -5.64
N TYR A 41 -8.17 9.13 -5.57
CA TYR A 41 -9.56 9.23 -6.04
C TYR A 41 -9.80 10.42 -6.98
N GLU A 42 -10.49 10.18 -8.10
CA GLU A 42 -11.04 11.17 -9.03
C GLU A 42 -12.29 10.56 -9.70
N ASP A 43 -13.47 10.76 -9.12
CA ASP A 43 -14.74 10.11 -9.55
C ASP A 43 -14.64 8.56 -9.70
N GLY A 44 -13.68 7.98 -9.00
CA GLY A 44 -13.27 6.59 -9.13
C GLY A 44 -11.90 6.37 -8.49
N TRP A 45 -11.65 5.13 -8.08
CA TRP A 45 -10.37 4.73 -7.50
C TRP A 45 -9.29 4.54 -8.57
N ALA A 46 -8.08 5.03 -8.32
CA ALA A 46 -6.97 4.89 -9.25
C ALA A 46 -6.59 3.42 -9.46
N LEU A 47 -6.55 3.02 -10.74
CA LEU A 47 -6.06 1.73 -11.18
C LEU A 47 -4.79 1.91 -12.02
N CYS A 48 -3.85 0.98 -11.88
CA CYS A 48 -2.73 0.82 -12.79
C CYS A 48 -2.81 -0.53 -13.49
N ALA A 49 -2.08 -0.67 -14.60
CA ALA A 49 -1.98 -1.93 -15.33
C ALA A 49 -0.57 -2.50 -15.20
N THR A 50 -0.47 -3.81 -15.01
CA THR A 50 0.80 -4.51 -15.17
C THR A 50 1.23 -4.51 -16.64
N PRO A 51 2.50 -4.80 -16.97
CA PRO A 51 2.92 -4.99 -18.37
C PRO A 51 2.15 -6.09 -19.12
N THR A 52 1.54 -7.02 -18.38
CA THR A 52 0.69 -8.10 -18.92
C THR A 52 -0.78 -7.70 -19.09
N GLY A 53 -1.14 -6.44 -18.78
CA GLY A 53 -2.50 -5.91 -18.92
C GLY A 53 -3.44 -6.24 -17.74
N GLN A 54 -2.94 -6.82 -16.65
CA GLN A 54 -3.74 -7.06 -15.45
C GLN A 54 -3.96 -5.75 -14.69
N ARG A 55 -5.21 -5.52 -14.24
CA ARG A 55 -5.57 -4.37 -13.42
C ARG A 55 -5.02 -4.52 -12.00
N ALA A 56 -4.55 -3.43 -11.42
CA ALA A 56 -4.15 -3.36 -10.03
C ALA A 56 -4.64 -2.07 -9.39
N PHE A 57 -5.13 -2.17 -8.16
CA PHE A 57 -5.52 -1.03 -7.33
C PHE A 57 -4.30 -0.50 -6.58
N ALA A 58 -3.98 0.78 -6.76
CA ALA A 58 -2.78 1.38 -6.20
C ALA A 58 -3.03 1.91 -4.77
N ILE A 59 -2.19 1.49 -3.83
CA ILE A 59 -2.25 1.91 -2.42
C ILE A 59 -0.87 2.29 -1.88
N TRP A 60 -0.85 3.18 -0.90
CA TRP A 60 0.38 3.63 -0.24
C TRP A 60 0.23 3.56 1.27
N GLN A 61 1.34 3.24 1.93
CA GLN A 61 1.43 3.35 3.39
C GLN A 61 1.62 4.81 3.85
N ASN A 62 2.12 5.69 2.97
CA ASN A 62 2.43 7.08 3.26
C ASN A 62 1.76 8.05 2.28
N LYS A 63 1.12 9.11 2.81
CA LYS A 63 0.49 10.18 2.01
C LYS A 63 1.47 10.87 1.07
N SER A 64 2.71 11.09 1.50
CA SER A 64 3.74 11.74 0.69
C SER A 64 4.12 10.93 -0.55
N LEU A 65 4.14 9.60 -0.45
CA LEU A 65 4.40 8.72 -1.59
C LEU A 65 3.27 8.79 -2.62
N ALA A 66 2.01 8.74 -2.17
CA ALA A 66 0.85 8.90 -3.05
C ALA A 66 0.89 10.24 -3.82
N LYS A 67 1.27 11.34 -3.14
CA LYS A 67 1.39 12.67 -3.76
C LYS A 67 2.42 12.74 -4.89
N LEU A 68 3.46 11.90 -4.89
CA LEU A 68 4.46 11.89 -5.96
C LEU A 68 3.86 11.49 -7.32
N LEU A 69 2.72 10.81 -7.30
CA LEU A 69 2.05 10.35 -8.49
C LEU A 69 1.02 11.34 -9.03
N ILE A 70 0.64 12.37 -8.27
CA ILE A 70 -0.33 13.40 -8.70
C ILE A 70 0.34 14.36 -9.69
N LYS A 71 0.47 13.88 -10.93
CA LYS A 71 1.02 14.59 -12.09
C LYS A 71 0.58 13.87 -13.36
N ASP A 72 0.76 14.50 -14.51
CA ASP A 72 0.45 13.92 -15.82
C ASP A 72 -0.98 13.32 -15.84
N ASN A 73 -1.11 12.03 -16.14
CA ASN A 73 -2.40 11.33 -16.21
C ASN A 73 -3.17 11.28 -14.89
N TRP A 74 -2.51 11.56 -13.77
CA TRP A 74 -3.08 11.49 -12.42
C TRP A 74 -3.17 12.88 -11.76
N ALA A 75 -3.04 13.96 -12.54
CA ALA A 75 -2.93 15.33 -12.02
C ALA A 75 -4.15 15.81 -11.21
N ASN A 76 -5.33 15.27 -11.49
CA ASN A 76 -6.58 15.66 -10.84
C ASN A 76 -6.95 14.78 -9.62
N TYR A 77 -6.27 13.64 -9.46
CA TYR A 77 -6.52 12.74 -8.34
C TYR A 77 -6.20 13.41 -7.00
N GLN A 78 -7.02 13.12 -6.01
CA GLN A 78 -6.78 13.51 -4.62
C GLN A 78 -6.34 12.31 -3.80
N VAL A 79 -5.51 12.55 -2.78
CA VAL A 79 -5.14 11.50 -1.83
C VAL A 79 -6.24 11.33 -0.79
N GLU A 80 -6.83 10.15 -0.78
CA GLU A 80 -7.87 9.76 0.16
C GLU A 80 -7.36 8.67 1.12
N GLU A 81 -7.93 8.68 2.33
CA GLU A 81 -7.68 7.65 3.34
C GLU A 81 -8.77 6.59 3.29
N ILE A 82 -8.36 5.32 3.25
CA ILE A 82 -9.26 4.18 3.40
C ILE A 82 -8.94 3.55 4.74
N SER A 83 -9.91 3.55 5.65
CA SER A 83 -9.77 2.90 6.96
C SER A 83 -9.37 1.43 6.78
N LEU A 84 -8.55 0.89 7.68
CA LEU A 84 -8.14 -0.51 7.62
C LEU A 84 -9.36 -1.44 7.70
N LYS A 85 -10.39 -1.04 8.45
CA LYS A 85 -11.68 -1.73 8.51
C LYS A 85 -12.32 -1.83 7.12
N ASP A 86 -12.53 -0.69 6.44
CA ASP A 86 -13.14 -0.70 5.10
C ASP A 86 -12.24 -1.39 4.08
N PHE A 87 -10.92 -1.25 4.21
CA PHE A 87 -9.97 -1.92 3.35
C PHE A 87 -10.13 -3.45 3.44
N ILE A 88 -10.22 -4.00 4.66
CA ILE A 88 -10.37 -5.44 4.91
C ILE A 88 -11.78 -5.94 4.57
N GLU A 89 -12.82 -5.21 4.96
CA GLU A 89 -14.21 -5.70 4.89
C GLU A 89 -14.90 -5.42 3.55
N LYS A 90 -14.41 -4.43 2.80
CA LYS A 90 -15.07 -3.98 1.56
C LYS A 90 -14.12 -4.00 0.37
N VAL A 91 -12.98 -3.31 0.46
CA VAL A 91 -12.09 -3.12 -0.68
C VAL A 91 -11.46 -4.43 -1.13
N ILE A 92 -10.76 -5.14 -0.24
CA ILE A 92 -10.13 -6.41 -0.60
C ILE A 92 -11.15 -7.42 -1.14
N PRO A 93 -12.33 -7.65 -0.51
CA PRO A 93 -13.37 -8.50 -1.08
C PRO A 93 -13.82 -8.11 -2.49
N PHE A 94 -14.00 -6.81 -2.76
CA PHE A 94 -14.32 -6.31 -4.10
C PHE A 94 -13.20 -6.61 -5.11
N LEU A 95 -11.93 -6.40 -4.73
CA LEU A 95 -10.79 -6.69 -5.58
C LEU A 95 -10.68 -8.18 -5.94
N ARG A 96 -11.03 -9.08 -5.00
CA ARG A 96 -11.12 -10.53 -5.26
C ARG A 96 -12.18 -10.84 -6.31
N GLN A 97 -13.37 -10.25 -6.19
CA GLN A 97 -14.47 -10.44 -7.14
C GLN A 97 -14.10 -9.95 -8.55
N GLU A 98 -13.38 -8.84 -8.63
CA GLU A 98 -12.96 -8.20 -9.89
C GLU A 98 -11.64 -8.72 -10.48
N ALA A 99 -11.06 -9.77 -9.88
CA ALA A 99 -9.74 -10.31 -10.22
C ALA A 99 -8.66 -9.21 -10.38
N THR A 100 -8.69 -8.23 -9.47
CA THR A 100 -7.84 -7.04 -9.50
C THR A 100 -6.77 -7.15 -8.42
N ASN A 101 -5.51 -7.02 -8.80
CA ASN A 101 -4.39 -7.09 -7.86
C ASN A 101 -4.26 -5.82 -7.01
N VAL A 102 -3.40 -5.85 -6.00
CA VAL A 102 -3.03 -4.65 -5.23
C VAL A 102 -1.60 -4.27 -5.58
N SER A 103 -1.39 -3.00 -5.95
CA SER A 103 -0.09 -2.40 -6.23
C SER A 103 0.32 -1.53 -5.04
N MET A 104 1.29 -2.00 -4.26
CA MET A 104 1.75 -1.33 -3.04
C MET A 104 2.91 -0.38 -3.32
N ASN A 105 2.79 0.84 -2.81
CA ASN A 105 3.78 1.91 -2.89
C ASN A 105 4.29 2.14 -4.32
N LEU A 106 3.36 2.26 -5.29
CA LEU A 106 3.72 2.60 -6.66
C LEU A 106 4.54 3.89 -6.68
N SER A 107 5.70 3.85 -7.32
CA SER A 107 6.58 5.00 -7.53
C SER A 107 6.34 5.64 -8.90
N PRO A 108 6.74 6.92 -9.10
CA PRO A 108 6.69 7.55 -10.42
C PRO A 108 7.48 6.81 -11.51
N GLU A 109 8.47 6.02 -11.13
CA GLU A 109 9.29 5.18 -12.03
C GLU A 109 8.61 3.83 -12.34
N GLY A 110 7.41 3.58 -11.80
CA GLY A 110 6.63 2.35 -12.00
C GLY A 110 6.99 1.21 -11.05
N GLN A 111 7.88 1.42 -10.09
CA GLN A 111 8.24 0.39 -9.11
C GLN A 111 7.10 0.20 -8.12
N ASN A 112 6.73 -1.05 -7.85
CA ASN A 112 5.71 -1.41 -6.88
C ASN A 112 5.88 -2.86 -6.43
N VAL A 113 5.24 -3.23 -5.31
CA VAL A 113 5.04 -4.64 -4.94
C VAL A 113 3.62 -5.03 -5.30
N LEU A 114 3.48 -6.00 -6.20
CA LEU A 114 2.19 -6.52 -6.65
C LEU A 114 1.80 -7.72 -5.78
N VAL A 115 0.57 -7.73 -5.23
CA VAL A 115 0.06 -8.81 -4.40
C VAL A 115 -1.37 -9.18 -4.79
N ALA A 116 -1.66 -10.49 -4.80
CA ALA A 116 -3.01 -10.99 -4.98
C ALA A 116 -3.88 -10.64 -3.75
N PRO A 117 -5.13 -10.22 -3.94
CA PRO A 117 -5.98 -9.79 -2.83
C PRO A 117 -6.27 -10.92 -1.81
N GLU A 118 -6.32 -12.18 -2.23
CA GLU A 118 -6.45 -13.35 -1.34
C GLU A 118 -5.24 -13.49 -0.42
N LYS A 119 -4.04 -13.33 -0.98
CA LYS A 119 -2.79 -13.40 -0.22
C LYS A 119 -2.71 -12.25 0.78
N LEU A 120 -3.03 -11.04 0.35
CA LEU A 120 -3.04 -9.86 1.22
C LEU A 120 -4.01 -10.04 2.40
N LEU A 121 -5.21 -10.54 2.13
CA LEU A 121 -6.20 -10.78 3.19
C LEU A 121 -5.74 -11.83 4.20
N LEU A 122 -5.17 -12.93 3.71
CA LEU A 122 -4.63 -13.99 4.55
C LEU A 122 -3.49 -13.48 5.44
N ASP A 123 -2.54 -12.73 4.87
CA ASP A 123 -1.39 -12.20 5.59
C ASP A 123 -1.81 -11.14 6.62
N LEU A 124 -2.75 -10.25 6.26
CA LEU A 124 -3.35 -9.30 7.21
C LEU A 124 -4.05 -10.02 8.36
N LYS A 125 -4.85 -11.04 8.06
CA LYS A 125 -5.52 -11.85 9.09
C LYS A 125 -4.52 -12.50 10.03
N ASN A 126 -3.45 -13.11 9.50
CA ASN A 126 -2.41 -13.73 10.30
C ASN A 126 -1.67 -12.72 11.20
N TYR A 127 -1.33 -11.56 10.66
CA TYR A 127 -0.67 -10.51 11.44
C TYR A 127 -1.59 -9.95 12.53
N LEU A 128 -2.86 -9.69 12.22
CA LEU A 128 -3.84 -9.25 13.21
C LEU A 128 -4.06 -10.29 14.32
N TYR A 129 -3.95 -11.59 14.04
CA TYR A 129 -3.94 -12.61 15.11
C TYR A 129 -2.78 -12.42 16.08
N GLN A 130 -1.58 -12.14 15.59
CA GLN A 130 -0.41 -11.88 16.44
C GLN A 130 -0.61 -10.62 17.28
N VAL A 131 -1.12 -9.54 16.68
CA VAL A 131 -1.45 -8.30 17.39
C VAL A 131 -2.51 -8.54 18.46
N TYR A 132 -3.56 -9.31 18.17
CA TYR A 132 -4.63 -9.60 19.13
C TYR A 132 -4.14 -10.36 20.37
N ILE A 133 -3.18 -11.28 20.20
CA ILE A 133 -2.59 -12.04 21.32
C ILE A 133 -1.81 -11.11 22.26
N GLN A 134 -1.16 -10.07 21.71
CA GLN A 134 -0.31 -9.17 22.48
C GLN A 134 -1.07 -7.96 23.04
N LYS A 135 -2.02 -7.42 22.27
CA LYS A 135 -2.67 -6.13 22.53
C LYS A 135 -4.15 -6.12 22.07
N PRO A 136 -5.07 -6.85 22.73
CA PRO A 136 -6.46 -6.98 22.28
C PRO A 136 -7.25 -5.66 22.32
N GLU A 137 -6.90 -4.71 23.19
CA GLU A 137 -7.54 -3.40 23.30
C GLU A 137 -7.36 -2.53 22.04
N PHE A 138 -6.27 -2.74 21.31
CA PHE A 138 -5.95 -2.05 20.06
C PHE A 138 -7.10 -2.11 19.03
N PHE A 139 -7.81 -3.24 18.99
CA PHE A 139 -8.91 -3.47 18.06
C PHE A 139 -10.13 -2.59 18.34
N LYS A 140 -10.39 -2.29 19.62
CA LYS A 140 -11.49 -1.41 20.03
C LYS A 140 -11.14 0.04 19.74
N GLU A 141 -9.92 0.45 20.06
CA GLU A 141 -9.43 1.83 19.86
C GLU A 141 -9.43 2.20 18.38
N MET A 142 -8.90 1.31 17.52
CA MET A 142 -8.73 1.56 16.09
C MET A 142 -9.93 1.10 15.24
N GLN A 143 -10.99 0.56 15.88
CA GLN A 143 -12.17 -0.01 15.21
C GLN A 143 -11.84 -1.07 14.14
N ILE A 144 -10.79 -1.86 14.37
CA ILE A 144 -10.32 -2.89 13.43
C ILE A 144 -11.14 -4.17 13.63
N PRO A 145 -11.54 -4.89 12.55
CA PRO A 145 -12.22 -6.16 12.69
C PRO A 145 -11.35 -7.19 13.42
N LEU A 146 -11.98 -8.03 14.24
CA LEU A 146 -11.27 -9.10 14.92
C LEU A 146 -10.74 -10.12 13.89
N PRO A 147 -9.56 -10.73 14.10
CA PRO A 147 -8.99 -11.67 13.13
C PRO A 147 -9.95 -12.83 12.80
N ARG A 148 -10.71 -13.29 13.81
CA ARG A 148 -11.71 -14.35 13.69
C ARG A 148 -12.94 -13.98 12.84
N SER A 149 -13.26 -12.70 12.68
CA SER A 149 -14.39 -12.27 11.85
C SER A 149 -14.03 -12.10 10.37
N ILE A 150 -12.73 -12.05 10.04
CA ILE A 150 -12.26 -11.93 8.66
C ILE A 150 -12.45 -13.26 7.93
N ARG A 151 -13.32 -13.25 6.90
CA ARG A 151 -13.62 -14.39 6.03
C ARG A 151 -12.66 -14.41 4.84
N LEU A 152 -12.14 -15.60 4.49
CA LEU A 152 -11.20 -15.78 3.37
C LEU A 152 -11.86 -16.40 2.13
N ASN A 153 -13.07 -16.91 2.32
CA ASN A 153 -13.93 -17.50 1.30
C ASN A 153 -14.44 -16.43 0.34
#